data_AF-A0A0Q5IQJ1-F1
#
_entry.id   AF-A0A0Q5IQJ1-F1
#
_cell.length_a   1.000
_cell.length_b   1.000
_cell.length_c   1.000
_cell.angle_alpha   90.00
_cell.angle_beta   90.00
_cell.angle_gamma   90.00
#
_symmetry.space_group_name_H-M   'P 1'
#
loop_
_entity.id
_entity.type
_entity.pdbx_description
1 polymer ?
#
loop_
_entity_poly.entity_id
_entity_poly.type
_entity_poly.pdbx_seq_one_letter_code
_entity_poly.pdbx_strand_id
1 'polypeptide(L)'
;MTTPPGRYPDLDLTGMRRGRDRSGAAARNGIAMTLLGIFFLLSLVVVVPEIMADRVGAGEATTHGTVVDLHVTTGRSGSRLCVPVARFEVDATTYTTRTGRSSSSCPSIGSSVTVVYPTADPSGARVPPPAGTRLLLGVVPVVGLVLVVLGIRAFVVRLRRPIA
;
A
#
# COMPACT_ATOMS: atom_id res chain seq x y z
N MET A 1 1.90 -79.76 -7.52
CA MET A 1 0.58 -79.10 -7.59
C MET A 1 0.14 -78.81 -6.16
N THR A 2 0.40 -77.61 -5.66
CA THR A 2 -0.15 -77.10 -4.39
C THR A 2 0.07 -75.58 -4.34
N THR A 3 -1.03 -74.85 -4.24
CA THR A 3 -1.15 -73.41 -3.93
C THR A 3 -2.05 -73.32 -2.67
N PRO A 4 -2.19 -72.17 -1.99
CA PRO A 4 -1.35 -71.53 -0.96
C PRO A 4 -2.04 -71.54 0.44
N PRO A 5 -1.52 -70.81 1.45
CA PRO A 5 -2.09 -69.49 1.79
C PRO A 5 -0.97 -68.45 2.14
N GLY A 6 -1.06 -67.16 1.80
CA GLY A 6 -2.12 -66.23 2.18
C GLY A 6 -1.78 -65.51 3.50
N ARG A 7 -0.80 -64.59 3.49
CA ARG A 7 -0.54 -63.66 4.61
C ARG A 7 -0.59 -62.23 4.09
N TYR A 8 -1.52 -61.48 4.66
CA TYR A 8 -1.74 -60.06 4.40
C TYR A 8 -0.57 -59.23 4.93
N PRO A 9 -0.15 -58.16 4.24
CA PRO A 9 0.76 -57.18 4.80
C PRO A 9 0.05 -56.37 5.90
N ASP A 10 0.69 -56.30 7.06
CA ASP A 10 0.33 -55.40 8.15
C ASP A 10 0.20 -53.96 7.62
N LEU A 11 -1.03 -53.45 7.66
CA LEU A 11 -1.32 -52.03 7.53
C LEU A 11 -0.88 -51.36 8.83
N ASP A 12 0.40 -50.98 8.90
CA ASP A 12 0.93 -50.20 10.00
C ASP A 12 0.25 -48.81 10.04
N LEU A 13 -0.57 -48.63 11.07
CA LEU A 13 -1.40 -47.46 11.39
C LEU A 13 -0.58 -46.27 11.95
N THR A 14 0.73 -46.24 11.78
CA THR A 14 1.63 -45.17 12.27
C THR A 14 1.48 -43.82 11.56
N GLY A 15 0.61 -43.70 10.56
CA GLY A 15 0.34 -42.44 9.84
C GLY A 15 -0.52 -41.41 10.59
N MET A 16 -1.11 -41.74 11.74
CA MET A 16 -2.21 -40.95 12.32
C MET A 16 -1.85 -40.14 13.58
N ARG A 17 -0.66 -39.52 13.62
CA ARG A 17 -0.29 -38.52 14.68
C ARG A 17 0.37 -37.24 14.14
N ARG A 18 0.06 -36.80 12.92
CA ARG A 18 0.49 -35.48 12.37
C ARG A 18 -0.61 -34.42 12.37
N GLY A 19 -1.49 -34.42 13.36
CA GLY A 19 -2.69 -33.57 13.38
C GLY A 19 -2.79 -32.52 14.48
N ARG A 20 -1.91 -32.49 15.50
CA ARG A 20 -2.21 -31.77 16.75
C ARG A 20 -1.36 -30.54 17.10
N ASP A 21 -0.31 -30.23 16.34
CA ASP A 21 0.59 -29.13 16.69
C ASP A 21 0.46 -27.86 15.84
N ARG A 22 -0.52 -27.80 14.90
CA ARG A 22 -0.76 -26.57 14.11
C ARG A 22 -1.63 -25.53 14.83
N SER A 23 -2.34 -25.92 15.89
CA SER A 23 -3.26 -25.03 16.61
C SER A 23 -2.56 -24.09 17.61
N GLY A 24 -1.39 -24.45 18.14
CA GLY A 24 -0.62 -23.59 19.04
C GLY A 24 0.11 -22.44 18.33
N ALA A 25 0.68 -22.72 17.16
CA ALA A 25 1.36 -21.72 16.32
C ALA A 25 0.38 -20.69 15.72
N ALA A 26 -0.80 -21.14 15.29
CA ALA A 26 -1.83 -20.27 14.73
C ALA A 26 -2.33 -19.20 15.73
N ALA A 27 -2.36 -19.53 17.03
CA ALA A 27 -2.89 -18.64 18.06
C ALA A 27 -1.89 -17.57 18.54
N ARG A 28 -0.59 -17.88 18.56
CA ARG A 28 0.48 -16.89 18.81
C ARG A 28 0.65 -15.95 17.61
N ASN A 29 0.42 -16.46 16.41
CA ASN A 29 0.40 -15.66 15.17
C ASN A 29 -0.83 -14.76 15.06
N GLY A 30 -1.96 -15.10 15.70
CA GLY A 30 -3.18 -14.28 15.66
C GLY A 30 -3.00 -12.90 16.28
N ILE A 31 -2.39 -12.81 17.48
CA ILE A 31 -2.09 -11.51 18.13
C ILE A 31 -1.09 -10.71 17.29
N ALA A 32 -0.05 -11.36 16.76
CA ALA A 32 0.93 -10.71 15.88
C ALA A 32 0.28 -10.16 14.60
N MET A 33 -0.64 -10.91 13.97
CA MET A 33 -1.40 -10.46 12.80
C MET A 33 -2.35 -9.32 13.12
N THR A 34 -3.02 -9.34 14.28
CA THR A 34 -3.89 -8.23 14.70
C THR A 34 -3.08 -6.97 14.97
N LEU A 35 -1.93 -7.06 15.66
CA LEU A 35 -1.06 -5.91 15.91
C LEU A 35 -0.47 -5.35 14.60
N LEU A 36 -0.02 -6.23 13.70
CA LEU A 36 0.44 -5.84 12.37
C LEU A 36 -0.68 -5.15 11.56
N GLY A 37 -1.90 -5.70 11.60
CA GLY A 37 -3.07 -5.11 10.97
C GLY A 37 -3.44 -3.75 11.55
N ILE A 38 -3.38 -3.59 12.89
CA ILE A 38 -3.57 -2.30 13.56
C ILE A 38 -2.50 -1.29 13.13
N PHE A 39 -1.23 -1.70 13.04
CA PHE A 39 -0.17 -0.83 12.55
C PHE A 39 -0.46 -0.33 11.11
N PHE A 40 -0.89 -1.22 10.23
CA PHE A 40 -1.32 -0.84 8.88
C PHE A 40 -2.56 0.06 8.89
N LEU A 41 -3.52 -0.16 9.79
CA LEU A 41 -4.67 0.74 9.93
C LEU A 41 -4.27 2.11 10.49
N LEU A 42 -3.33 2.18 11.43
CA LEU A 42 -2.84 3.47 11.94
C LEU A 42 -2.13 4.28 10.84
N SER A 43 -1.55 3.62 9.84
CA SER A 43 -1.00 4.31 8.67
C SER A 43 -2.07 5.10 7.87
N LEU A 44 -3.37 4.77 7.98
CA LEU A 44 -4.46 5.55 7.39
C LEU A 44 -4.49 6.99 7.89
N VAL A 45 -4.10 7.24 9.13
CA VAL A 45 -4.11 8.61 9.69
C VAL A 45 -3.18 9.53 8.90
N VAL A 46 -2.08 8.98 8.37
CA VAL A 46 -1.12 9.72 7.53
C VAL A 46 -1.53 9.69 6.05
N VAL A 47 -2.05 8.57 5.58
CA VAL A 47 -2.40 8.34 4.16
C VAL A 47 -3.67 9.08 3.73
N VAL A 48 -4.70 9.15 4.58
CA VAL A 48 -6.00 9.76 4.25
C VAL A 48 -5.91 11.26 3.98
N PRO A 49 -5.23 12.09 4.81
CA PRO A 49 -5.06 13.51 4.52
C PRO A 49 -4.38 13.75 3.16
N GLU A 50 -3.40 12.93 2.82
CA GLU A 50 -2.68 13.01 1.55
C GLU A 50 -3.58 12.67 0.36
N ILE A 51 -4.36 11.59 0.45
CA ILE A 51 -5.32 11.23 -0.60
C ILE A 51 -6.39 12.32 -0.77
N MET A 52 -6.83 12.94 0.33
CA MET A 52 -7.83 14.01 0.28
C MET A 52 -7.24 15.30 -0.28
N ALA A 53 -5.99 15.63 0.03
CA ALA A 53 -5.27 16.76 -0.58
C ALA A 53 -5.10 16.60 -2.09
N ASP A 54 -5.04 15.36 -2.59
CA ASP A 54 -4.90 15.06 -4.02
C ASP A 54 -6.22 15.07 -4.80
N ARG A 55 -7.37 15.19 -4.12
CA ARG A 55 -8.66 15.34 -4.81
C ARG A 55 -8.81 16.76 -5.31
N VAL A 56 -9.30 16.89 -6.54
CA VAL A 56 -9.74 18.16 -7.10
C VAL A 56 -11.01 18.57 -6.35
N GLY A 57 -10.89 19.60 -5.53
CA GLY A 57 -11.99 20.14 -4.72
C GLY A 57 -12.93 21.02 -5.53
N ALA A 58 -14.04 21.43 -4.90
CA ALA A 58 -14.89 22.47 -5.46
C ALA A 58 -14.09 23.79 -5.54
N GLY A 59 -14.02 24.40 -6.72
CA GLY A 59 -13.18 25.58 -6.97
C GLY A 59 -11.73 25.28 -7.36
N GLU A 60 -11.43 24.02 -7.72
CA GLU A 60 -10.16 23.64 -8.31
C GLU A 60 -10.36 23.12 -9.73
N ALA A 61 -9.36 23.33 -10.57
CA ALA A 61 -9.32 22.85 -11.94
C ALA A 61 -8.00 22.11 -12.21
N THR A 62 -8.01 21.28 -13.25
CA THR A 62 -6.84 20.54 -13.71
C THR A 62 -6.38 21.07 -15.05
N THR A 63 -5.07 21.25 -15.20
CA THR A 63 -4.44 21.57 -16.48
C THR A 63 -3.19 20.71 -16.69
N HIS A 64 -2.64 20.76 -17.89
CA HIS A 64 -1.37 20.13 -18.20
C HIS A 64 -0.25 21.17 -18.10
N GLY A 65 0.79 20.83 -17.35
CA GLY A 65 2.04 21.58 -17.27
C GLY A 65 3.18 20.82 -17.94
N THR A 66 4.29 21.51 -18.14
CA THR A 66 5.55 20.95 -18.61
C THR A 66 6.60 21.08 -17.52
N VAL A 67 7.37 20.02 -17.27
CA VAL A 67 8.50 20.08 -16.33
C VAL A 67 9.58 20.96 -16.94
N VAL A 68 9.89 22.09 -16.32
CA VAL A 68 10.91 23.04 -16.81
C VAL A 68 12.21 22.96 -16.03
N ASP A 69 12.17 22.47 -14.79
CA ASP A 69 13.34 22.34 -13.94
C ASP A 69 13.19 21.16 -12.94
N LEU A 70 14.31 20.68 -12.41
CA LEU A 70 14.39 19.58 -11.46
C LEU A 70 15.36 19.96 -10.34
N HIS A 71 14.83 20.16 -9.14
CA HIS A 71 15.67 20.33 -7.97
C HIS A 71 16.16 18.97 -7.48
N VAL A 72 17.45 18.66 -7.70
CA VAL A 72 18.03 17.37 -7.32
C VAL A 72 18.80 17.52 -6.01
N THR A 73 18.47 16.69 -5.03
CA THR A 73 19.22 16.53 -3.79
C THR A 73 19.84 15.14 -3.77
N THR A 74 21.15 15.07 -3.49
CA THR A 74 21.86 13.78 -3.40
C THR A 74 22.09 13.45 -1.93
N GLY A 75 21.58 12.30 -1.48
CA GLY A 75 21.82 11.79 -0.14
C GLY A 75 23.22 11.20 0.03
N ARG A 76 23.68 11.00 1.27
CA ARG A 76 25.00 10.41 1.59
C ARG A 76 25.23 9.03 0.97
N SER A 77 24.17 8.28 0.67
CA SER A 77 24.22 6.97 0.02
C SER A 77 24.25 7.01 -1.51
N GLY A 78 24.35 8.21 -2.12
CA GLY A 78 24.26 8.38 -3.58
C GLY A 78 22.84 8.32 -4.15
N SER A 79 21.82 8.16 -3.29
CA SER A 79 20.41 8.25 -3.67
C SER A 79 20.07 9.68 -4.12
N ARG A 80 19.51 9.81 -5.32
CA ARG A 80 19.05 11.10 -5.86
C ARG A 80 17.55 11.24 -5.61
N LEU A 81 17.19 12.35 -5.00
CA LEU A 81 15.82 12.78 -4.80
C LEU A 81 15.60 14.00 -5.68
N CYS A 82 14.58 13.96 -6.53
CA CYS A 82 14.25 15.03 -7.45
C CYS A 82 12.92 15.66 -7.06
N VAL A 83 12.88 16.99 -7.15
CA VAL A 83 11.68 17.81 -6.96
C VAL A 83 11.41 18.56 -8.25
N PRO A 84 10.55 18.04 -9.14
CA PRO A 84 10.22 18.71 -10.39
C PRO A 84 9.52 20.05 -10.16
N VAL A 85 9.82 21.01 -11.03
CA VAL A 85 9.16 22.29 -11.18
C VAL A 85 8.41 22.26 -12.51
N ALA A 86 7.09 22.41 -12.44
CA ALA A 86 6.22 22.41 -13.60
C ALA A 86 5.79 23.84 -13.93
N ARG A 87 5.83 24.18 -15.22
CA ARG A 87 5.26 25.40 -15.79
C ARG A 87 3.91 25.06 -16.40
N PHE A 88 2.90 25.88 -16.16
CA PHE A 88 1.57 25.70 -16.74
C PHE A 88 0.97 27.07 -17.08
N GLU A 89 -0.08 27.07 -17.89
CA GLU A 89 -0.73 28.29 -18.37
C GLU A 89 -2.22 28.26 -18.01
N VAL A 90 -2.71 29.39 -17.51
CA VAL A 90 -4.12 29.64 -17.20
C VAL A 90 -4.44 31.03 -17.73
N ASP A 91 -5.44 31.14 -18.61
CA ASP A 91 -5.89 32.42 -19.20
C ASP A 91 -4.75 33.30 -19.73
N ALA A 92 -3.88 32.72 -20.58
CA ALA A 92 -2.69 33.36 -21.15
C ALA A 92 -1.61 33.81 -20.15
N THR A 93 -1.78 33.47 -18.87
CA THR A 93 -0.81 33.77 -17.81
C THR A 93 -0.03 32.51 -17.46
N THR A 94 1.29 32.61 -17.48
CA THR A 94 2.18 31.52 -17.06
C THR A 94 2.33 31.49 -15.55
N TYR A 95 2.18 30.30 -14.97
CA TYR A 95 2.49 30.01 -13.58
C TYR A 95 3.53 28.89 -13.48
N THR A 96 4.25 28.87 -12.36
CA THR A 96 5.18 27.79 -12.02
C THR A 96 4.81 27.23 -10.67
N THR A 97 4.83 25.90 -10.55
CA THR A 97 4.62 25.22 -9.28
C THR A 97 5.70 24.17 -9.07
N ARG A 98 6.12 24.05 -7.81
CA ARG A 98 7.06 23.03 -7.38
C ARG A 98 6.28 21.89 -6.74
N THR A 99 6.64 20.67 -7.10
CA THR A 99 6.10 19.49 -6.42
C THR A 99 6.45 19.53 -4.93
N GLY A 100 5.47 19.32 -4.05
CA GLY A 100 5.71 19.30 -2.60
C GLY A 100 6.47 18.06 -2.12
N ARG A 101 6.71 17.08 -3.02
CA ARG A 101 7.23 15.76 -2.67
C ARG A 101 8.43 15.41 -3.52
N SER A 102 9.52 15.01 -2.86
CA SER A 102 10.71 14.50 -3.51
C SER A 102 10.50 13.06 -3.96
N SER A 103 10.84 12.75 -5.21
CA SER A 103 10.73 11.42 -5.79
C SER A 103 12.11 10.89 -6.16
N SER A 104 12.35 9.59 -5.97
CA SER A 104 13.51 8.89 -6.52
C SER A 104 13.37 8.61 -8.02
N SER A 105 12.14 8.61 -8.53
CA SER A 105 11.85 8.61 -9.96
C SER A 105 11.81 10.05 -10.45
N CYS A 106 12.90 10.49 -11.08
CA CYS A 106 13.05 11.83 -11.62
C CYS A 106 12.45 11.90 -13.03
N PRO A 107 11.37 12.65 -13.27
CA PRO A 107 10.86 12.84 -14.63
C PRO A 107 11.85 13.66 -15.46
N SER A 108 11.81 13.52 -16.79
CA SER A 108 12.63 14.33 -17.68
C SER A 108 12.10 15.77 -17.80
N ILE A 109 13.01 16.73 -17.99
CA ILE A 109 12.64 18.09 -18.40
C ILE A 109 11.94 18.02 -19.76
N GLY A 110 10.86 18.78 -19.91
CA GLY A 110 9.97 18.77 -21.08
C GLY A 110 8.85 17.74 -21.01
N SER A 111 8.84 16.85 -20.00
CA SER A 111 7.72 15.91 -19.82
C SER A 111 6.43 16.63 -19.40
N SER A 112 5.29 16.10 -19.83
CA SER A 112 3.97 16.61 -19.43
C SER A 112 3.56 16.03 -18.08
N VAL A 113 3.04 16.89 -17.21
CA VAL A 113 2.50 16.51 -15.90
C VAL A 113 1.14 17.16 -15.69
N THR A 114 0.25 16.49 -14.95
CA THR A 114 -1.01 17.09 -14.53
C THR A 114 -0.76 18.05 -13.38
N VAL A 115 -1.36 19.23 -13.44
CA VAL A 115 -1.33 20.26 -12.40
C VAL A 115 -2.75 20.51 -11.93
N VAL A 116 -2.97 20.52 -10.62
CA VAL A 116 -4.23 20.92 -10.00
C VAL A 116 -4.03 22.31 -9.43
N TYR A 117 -4.92 23.26 -9.74
CA TYR A 117 -4.81 24.63 -9.25
C TYR A 117 -6.17 25.16 -8.74
N PRO A 118 -6.17 26.02 -7.70
CA PRO A 118 -7.36 26.76 -7.30
C PRO A 118 -7.76 27.75 -8.39
N THR A 119 -9.02 27.75 -8.83
CA THR A 119 -9.49 28.67 -9.88
C THR A 119 -9.52 30.14 -9.41
N ALA A 120 -9.67 30.35 -8.10
CA ALA A 120 -9.62 31.70 -7.50
C ALA A 120 -8.19 32.24 -7.36
N ASP A 121 -7.20 31.36 -7.24
CA ASP A 121 -5.78 31.72 -7.10
C ASP A 121 -4.88 30.61 -7.68
N PRO A 122 -4.50 30.72 -8.97
CA PRO A 122 -3.67 29.72 -9.63
C PRO A 122 -2.26 29.58 -9.03
N SER A 123 -1.80 30.53 -8.20
CA SER A 123 -0.48 30.44 -7.56
C SER A 123 -0.38 29.30 -6.54
N GLY A 124 -1.51 28.86 -5.98
CA GLY A 124 -1.62 27.72 -5.08
C GLY A 124 -1.60 26.35 -5.78
N ALA A 125 -1.12 26.27 -7.01
CA ALA A 125 -1.11 25.04 -7.78
C ALA A 125 -0.23 23.95 -7.17
N ARG A 126 -0.63 22.69 -7.34
CA ARG A 126 0.08 21.51 -6.89
C ARG A 126 0.09 20.43 -7.95
N VAL A 127 1.15 19.61 -7.95
CA VAL A 127 1.25 18.43 -8.81
C VAL A 127 0.85 17.22 -7.98
N PRO A 128 -0.26 16.55 -8.29
CA PRO A 128 -0.68 15.39 -7.55
C PRO A 128 0.26 14.21 -7.84
N PRO A 129 0.43 13.28 -6.90
CA PRO A 129 1.32 12.15 -7.07
C PRO A 129 0.86 11.24 -8.21
N PRO A 130 1.82 10.49 -8.79
CA PRO A 130 1.55 9.60 -9.92
C PRO A 130 0.52 8.52 -9.54
N ALA A 131 -0.24 8.05 -10.53
CA ALA A 131 -1.32 7.09 -10.34
C ALA A 131 -0.88 5.82 -9.59
N GLY A 132 0.35 5.34 -9.83
CA GLY A 132 0.92 4.19 -9.13
C GLY A 132 1.05 4.40 -7.62
N THR A 133 1.46 5.61 -7.19
CA THR A 133 1.52 5.97 -5.76
C THR A 133 0.12 6.00 -5.15
N ARG A 134 -0.87 6.56 -5.85
CA ARG A 134 -2.27 6.55 -5.36
C ARG A 134 -2.83 5.14 -5.20
N LEU A 135 -2.54 4.25 -6.15
CA LEU A 135 -2.94 2.85 -6.06
C LEU A 135 -2.32 2.18 -4.83
N LEU A 136 -1.02 2.40 -4.60
CA LEU A 136 -0.30 1.82 -3.48
C LEU A 136 -0.84 2.35 -2.14
N LEU A 137 -1.07 3.67 -2.03
CA LEU A 137 -1.73 4.29 -0.87
C LEU A 137 -3.15 3.73 -0.64
N GLY A 138 -3.87 3.35 -1.69
CA GLY A 138 -5.20 2.74 -1.58
C GLY A 138 -5.20 1.25 -1.19
N VAL A 139 -4.22 0.47 -1.64
CA VAL A 139 -4.16 -0.99 -1.38
C VAL A 139 -3.71 -1.30 0.05
N VAL A 140 -2.74 -0.55 0.58
CA VAL A 140 -2.19 -0.72 1.93
C VAL A 140 -3.28 -0.82 3.02
N PRO A 141 -4.26 0.11 3.12
CA PRO A 141 -5.30 0.01 4.14
C PRO A 141 -6.26 -1.15 3.94
N VAL A 142 -6.54 -1.55 2.70
CA VAL A 142 -7.38 -2.73 2.40
C VAL A 142 -6.70 -3.98 2.93
N VAL A 143 -5.39 -4.12 2.73
CA VAL A 143 -4.61 -5.24 3.29
C VAL A 143 -4.62 -5.21 4.82
N GLY A 144 -4.43 -4.03 5.44
CA GLY A 144 -4.53 -3.87 6.89
C GLY A 144 -5.87 -4.32 7.45
N LEU A 145 -6.97 -3.92 6.81
CA LEU A 145 -8.32 -4.35 7.17
C LEU A 145 -8.47 -5.88 7.10
N VAL A 146 -8.02 -6.50 6.01
CA VAL A 146 -8.09 -7.96 5.83
C VAL A 146 -7.31 -8.68 6.93
N LEU A 147 -6.11 -8.21 7.28
CA LEU A 147 -5.31 -8.79 8.36
C LEU A 147 -6.03 -8.69 9.72
N VAL A 148 -6.65 -7.56 10.02
CA VAL A 148 -7.43 -7.40 11.26
C VAL A 148 -8.63 -8.34 11.29
N VAL A 149 -9.38 -8.45 10.18
CA VAL A 149 -10.55 -9.36 10.09
C VAL A 149 -10.11 -10.83 10.27
N LEU A 150 -9.01 -11.24 9.65
CA LEU A 150 -8.47 -12.59 9.81
C LEU A 150 -7.97 -12.84 11.24
N GLY A 151 -7.32 -11.86 11.86
CA GLY A 151 -6.86 -11.92 13.25
C GLY A 151 -8.03 -12.07 14.24
N ILE A 152 -9.08 -11.26 14.09
CA ILE A 152 -10.30 -11.35 14.89
C ILE A 152 -10.98 -12.71 14.68
N ARG A 153 -11.12 -13.18 13.43
CA ARG A 153 -11.73 -14.48 13.14
C ARG A 153 -10.96 -15.63 13.81
N ALA A 154 -9.63 -15.63 13.73
CA ALA A 154 -8.79 -16.63 14.38
C ALA A 154 -8.96 -16.62 15.91
N PHE A 155 -9.08 -15.43 16.49
CA PHE A 155 -9.34 -15.25 17.93
C PHE A 155 -10.72 -15.78 18.35
N VAL A 156 -11.77 -15.45 17.60
CA VAL A 156 -13.15 -15.91 17.86
C VAL A 156 -13.28 -17.43 17.72
N VAL A 157 -12.67 -18.03 16.69
CA VAL A 157 -12.67 -19.50 16.51
C VAL A 157 -11.98 -20.21 17.68
N ARG A 158 -10.95 -19.59 18.27
CA ARG A 158 -10.26 -20.12 19.46
C ARG A 158 -11.15 -20.07 20.70
N LEU A 159 -11.86 -18.97 20.92
CA LEU A 159 -12.81 -18.83 22.04
C LEU A 159 -13.97 -19.84 21.96
N ARG A 160 -14.36 -20.25 20.75
CA ARG A 160 -15.45 -21.21 20.51
C ARG A 160 -15.03 -22.68 20.60
N ARG A 161 -13.75 -23.00 20.83
CA ARG A 161 -13.32 -24.39 21.10
C ARG A 161 -13.21 -24.58 22.62
N PRO A 162 -14.27 -25.04 23.31
CA PRO A 162 -14.14 -25.47 24.69
C PRO A 162 -13.16 -26.64 24.76
N ILE A 163 -12.30 -26.60 25.77
CA ILE A 163 -11.39 -27.68 26.13
C ILE A 163 -12.28 -28.86 26.53
N ALA A 164 -12.21 -29.95 25.77
CA ALA A 164 -12.73 -31.26 26.14
C ALA A 164 -11.57 -32.14 26.60
#